data_AF-A0A452YGR6-F1
#
_entry.id   AF-A0A452YGR6-F1
#
_cell.length_a   1.000
_cell.length_b   1.000
_cell.length_c   1.000
_cell.angle_alpha   90.00
_cell.angle_beta   90.00
_cell.angle_gamma   90.00
#
_symmetry.space_group_name_H-M   'P 1'
#
loop_
_entity.id
_entity.type
_entity.pdbx_description
1 polymer ?
#
loop_
_entity_poly.entity_id
_entity_poly.type
_entity_poly.pdbx_seq_one_letter_code
_entity_poly.pdbx_strand_id
1 'polypeptide(L)' 'MYYLVDSGYPNRVGYLAPYKGQTYHLPEFRAGRPPTGKLEVYNHAHSSLRNVVERTFGVLKQKWRILRNVLV' A
#
# COMPACT_ATOMS: atom_id res chain seq x y z
N MET A 1 4.17 16.63 -6.64
CA MET A 1 3.64 15.85 -5.51
C MET A 1 2.98 14.59 -6.03
N TYR A 2 3.07 13.50 -5.27
CA TYR A 2 2.51 12.21 -5.62
C TYR A 2 1.69 11.66 -4.44
N TYR A 3 0.53 11.08 -4.73
CA TYR A 3 -0.36 10.46 -3.74
C TYR A 3 -0.27 8.94 -3.85
N LEU A 4 -0.06 8.28 -2.71
CA LEU A 4 -0.15 6.82 -2.60
C LEU A 4 -1.63 6.42 -2.65
N VAL A 5 -2.01 5.64 -3.66
CA VAL A 5 -3.42 5.29 -3.91
C VAL A 5 -3.58 3.78 -4.05
N ASP A 6 -4.80 3.30 -3.84
CA ASP A 6 -5.10 1.87 -4.01
C ASP A 6 -5.23 1.49 -5.50
N SER A 7 -5.20 0.18 -5.76
CA SER A 7 -5.32 -0.48 -7.06
C SER A 7 -6.59 -0.15 -7.87
N GLY A 8 -7.58 0.48 -7.24
CA GLY A 8 -8.78 1.02 -7.89
C GLY A 8 -8.52 2.29 -8.70
N TYR A 9 -7.39 2.96 -8.52
CA TYR A 9 -7.03 4.17 -9.26
C TYR A 9 -6.07 3.87 -10.42
N PRO A 10 -6.19 4.58 -11.55
CA PRO A 10 -5.22 4.48 -12.63
C PRO A 10 -3.90 5.14 -12.22
N ASN A 11 -2.78 4.56 -12.64
CA ASN A 11 -1.47 5.20 -12.54
C ASN A 11 -1.41 6.37 -13.52
N ARG A 12 -1.43 7.59 -13.00
CA ARG A 12 -1.39 8.86 -13.74
C ARG A 12 -0.47 9.84 -13.03
N VAL A 13 -0.12 10.94 -13.69
CA VAL A 13 0.72 11.97 -13.07
C VAL A 13 0.12 12.40 -11.72
N GLY A 14 0.94 12.31 -10.67
CA GLY A 14 0.53 12.60 -9.28
C GLY A 14 -0.08 11.43 -8.51
N TYR A 15 -0.25 10.25 -9.11
CA TYR A 15 -0.83 9.07 -8.47
C TYR A 15 0.20 7.94 -8.50
N LEU A 16 0.33 7.24 -7.38
CA LEU A 16 1.18 6.07 -7.22
C LEU A 16 0.27 4.90 -6.86
N ALA A 17 -0.26 4.25 -7.90
CA ALA A 17 -1.03 3.03 -7.78
C ALA A 17 -0.10 1.81 -7.95
N PRO A 18 -0.42 0.67 -7.33
CA PRO A 18 0.37 -0.54 -7.52
C PRO A 18 0.26 -1.05 -8.96
N TYR A 19 1.36 -1.62 -9.47
CA TYR A 19 1.36 -2.27 -10.78
C TYR A 19 0.65 -3.62 -10.71
N LYS A 20 -0.28 -3.85 -11.63
CA LYS A 20 -1.03 -5.11 -11.76
C LYS A 20 -0.15 -6.19 -12.41
N GLY A 21 -0.43 -7.46 -12.09
CA GLY A 21 0.24 -8.62 -12.70
C GLY A 21 1.64 -8.93 -12.14
N GLN A 22 2.00 -8.34 -11.00
CA GLN A 22 3.24 -8.64 -10.25
C GLN A 22 2.89 -8.83 -8.78
N THR A 23 3.71 -9.61 -8.06
CA THR A 23 3.58 -9.84 -6.62
C THR A 23 3.45 -8.50 -5.87
N TYR A 24 2.43 -8.38 -5.03
CA TYR A 24 2.07 -7.13 -4.34
C TYR A 24 2.07 -7.28 -2.81
N HIS A 25 1.88 -8.50 -2.30
CA HIS A 25 1.68 -8.70 -0.88
C HIS A 25 3.02 -8.82 -0.15
N LEU A 26 3.22 -7.97 0.87
CA LEU A 26 4.41 -7.99 1.72
C LEU A 26 4.75 -9.39 2.30
N PRO A 27 3.78 -10.22 2.71
CA PRO A 27 4.04 -11.57 3.17
C PRO A 27 4.70 -12.47 2.12
N GLU A 28 4.34 -12.31 0.84
CA GLU A 28 4.89 -13.10 -0.27
C GLU A 28 6.39 -12.82 -0.46
N PHE A 29 6.81 -11.56 -0.28
CA PHE A 29 8.21 -11.16 -0.33
C PHE A 29 9.02 -11.57 0.90
N ARG A 30 8.38 -11.72 2.07
CA ARG A 30 9.03 -12.15 3.31
C ARG A 30 9.24 -13.67 3.37
N ALA A 31 8.29 -14.43 2.85
CA ALA A 31 8.37 -15.90 2.80
C ALA A 31 9.06 -16.43 1.54
N GLY A 32 9.07 -15.63 0.48
CA GLY A 32 9.63 -16.00 -0.83
C GLY A 32 10.95 -15.31 -1.14
N ARG A 33 11.22 -15.19 -2.44
CA ARG A 33 12.40 -14.50 -2.96
C ARG A 33 12.27 -12.98 -2.77
N PRO A 34 13.39 -12.24 -2.63
CA PRO A 34 13.36 -10.79 -2.66
C PRO A 34 12.78 -10.26 -3.99
N PRO A 35 12.19 -9.06 -4.01
CA PRO A 35 11.72 -8.43 -5.24
C PRO A 35 12.91 -8.22 -6.20
N THR A 36 12.78 -8.71 -7.43
CA THR A 36 13.86 -8.73 -8.43
C THR A 36 13.62 -7.78 -9.59
N GLY A 37 12.36 -7.62 -10.00
CA GLY A 37 11.96 -6.71 -11.07
C GLY A 37 11.72 -5.28 -10.59
N LYS A 38 11.91 -4.29 -11.47
CA LYS A 38 11.60 -2.88 -11.17
C LYS A 38 10.16 -2.69 -10.66
N LEU A 39 9.20 -3.42 -11.23
CA LEU A 39 7.80 -3.40 -10.82
C LEU A 39 7.56 -4.09 -9.47
N GLU A 40 8.23 -5.22 -9.21
CA GLU A 40 8.16 -5.92 -7.91
C GLU A 40 8.76 -5.05 -6.79
N VAL A 41 9.90 -4.40 -7.04
CA VAL A 41 10.55 -3.49 -6.07
C VAL A 41 9.64 -2.30 -5.78
N TYR A 42 9.05 -1.70 -6.81
CA TYR A 42 8.07 -0.65 -6.64
C TYR A 42 6.85 -1.12 -5.83
N ASN A 43 6.26 -2.25 -6.19
CA ASN A 43 5.08 -2.80 -5.50
C ASN A 43 5.39 -3.15 -4.04
N HIS A 44 6.56 -3.69 -3.75
CA HIS A 44 7.01 -3.94 -2.38
C HIS A 44 7.13 -2.64 -1.58
N ALA A 45 7.75 -1.59 -2.15
CA ALA A 45 7.88 -0.29 -1.50
C ALA A 45 6.50 0.36 -1.27
N HIS A 46 5.63 0.31 -2.28
CA HIS A 46 4.26 0.79 -2.24
C HIS A 46 3.46 0.10 -1.12
N SER A 47 3.49 -1.24 -1.09
CA SER A 47 2.80 -2.07 -0.10
C SER A 47 3.32 -1.81 1.33
N SER A 48 4.63 -1.60 1.48
CA SER A 48 5.24 -1.23 2.77
C SER A 48 4.71 0.11 3.29
N LEU A 49 4.69 1.14 2.44
CA LEU A 49 4.15 2.46 2.79
C LEU A 49 2.66 2.39 3.12
N ARG A 50 1.88 1.66 2.32
CA ARG A 50 0.44 1.49 2.54
C ARG A 50 0.16 0.81 3.88
N ASN A 51 0.92 -0.23 4.22
CA ASN A 51 0.82 -0.91 5.51
C ASN A 51 1.10 0.02 6.70
N VAL A 52 2.07 0.95 6.60
CA VAL A 52 2.30 1.96 7.66
C VAL A 52 1.09 2.89 7.82
N VAL A 53 0.52 3.36 6.71
CA VAL A 53 -0.67 4.23 6.72
C VAL A 53 -1.85 3.50 7.36
N GLU A 54 -2.16 2.29 6.89
CA GLU A 54 -3.27 1.48 7.39
C GLU A 54 -3.13 1.15 8.87
N ARG A 55 -1.93 0.78 9.34
CA ARG A 55 -1.68 0.53 10.77
C ARG A 55 -1.84 1.80 11.61
N THR A 56 -1.36 2.94 11.12
CA THR A 56 -1.54 4.24 11.79
C THR A 56 -3.02 4.56 11.95
N PHE A 57 -3.80 4.40 10.87
CA PHE A 57 -5.24 4.60 10.93
C PHE A 57 -5.94 3.58 11.84
N GLY A 58 -5.48 2.33 11.89
CA GLY A 58 -5.98 1.33 12.84
C GLY A 58 -5.84 1.79 14.29
N VAL A 59 -4.66 2.30 14.66
CA VAL A 59 -4.41 2.86 16.01
C VAL A 59 -5.30 4.07 16.27
N LEU A 60 -5.45 4.97 15.30
CA LEU A 60 -6.31 6.15 15.43
C LEU A 60 -7.80 5.77 15.62
N LYS A 61 -8.29 4.77 14.87
CA LYS A 61 -9.66 4.26 15.01
C LYS A 61 -9.92 3.61 16.38
N GLN A 62 -8.92 2.94 16.94
CA GLN A 62 -9.00 2.35 18.27
C GLN A 62 -9.05 3.44 19.36
N LYS A 63 -8.28 4.52 19.20
CA LYS A 63 -8.26 5.65 20.14
C LYS A 63 -9.53 6.50 20.05
N TRP A 64 -10.05 6.73 18.84
CA TRP A 64 -11.13 7.69 18.61
C TRP A 64 -12.37 7.00 18.01
N ARG A 65 -13.41 6.83 18.83
CA ARG A 65 -14.66 6.14 18.43
C ARG A 65 -15.34 6.75 17.22
N ILE A 66 -15.17 8.06 16.98
CA ILE A 66 -15.73 8.77 15.82
C ILE A 66 -15.14 8.29 14.49
N LEU A 67 -13.91 7.77 14.50
CA LEU A 67 -13.19 7.36 13.29
C LEU A 67 -13.52 5.92 12.86
N ARG A 68 -14.26 5.16 13.67
CA ARG A 68 -14.52 3.73 13.41
C ARG A 68 -15.19 3.45 12.06
N ASN A 69 -16.00 4.38 11.57
CA ASN A 69 -16.74 4.23 10.32
C ASN A 69 -16.05 4.91 9.12
N VAL A 70 -14.86 5.49 9.29
CA VAL A 70 -14.12 6.13 8.19
C VAL A 70 -13.40 5.08 7.38
N LEU A 71 -13.62 5.06 6.06
CA LEU A 71 -12.86 4.20 5.13
C LEU A 71 -11.48 4.82 4.86
N VAL A 72 -10.45 3.97 4.79
CA VAL A 72 -9.04 4.33 4.53
C VAL A 72 -8.51 3.46 3.41
#